data_AF-A0A922VJD8-F1
#
_entry.id   AF-A0A922VJD8-F1
#
_cell.length_a   1.000
_cell.length_b   1.000
_cell.length_c   1.000
_cell.angle_alpha   90.00
_cell.angle_beta   90.00
_cell.angle_gamma   90.00
#
_symmetry.space_group_name_H-M   'P 1'
#
loop_
_entity.id
_entity.type
_entity.pdbx_description
1 polymer ?
#
loop_
_entity_poly.entity_id
_entity_poly.type
_entity_poly.pdbx_seq_one_letter_code
_entity_poly.pdbx_strand_id
1 'polypeptide(L)'
;MDAPAVIGSMGPRLRLALRQPDDGLVVAGPEADGLGEVELVAFAAHGRLSGRIRLDSARLSDMLNDNEVFQLEGVLAERLPEGGSRLIKAVEIRRGELLLVFAAGPRGDRAHRRQTVARALSVKVGPYLVTGDVHTTPGLDPLLHFRHRRPMVPLTDAVVQYQGPKGPVQEFADTVVVNRERTDWVRRSESIGVPTSGPGQLGRPTN
;
A
#
# COMPACT_ATOMS: atom_id res chain seq x y z
N MET A 1 39.41 21.59 27.56
CA MET A 1 38.55 22.72 27.19
C MET A 1 38.53 22.79 25.67
N ASP A 2 37.43 22.72 24.96
CA ASP A 2 36.05 22.30 25.20
C ASP A 2 35.44 22.25 23.79
N ALA A 3 34.57 21.30 23.50
CA ALA A 3 33.60 21.50 22.43
C ALA A 3 32.53 22.50 22.93
N PRO A 4 31.77 23.14 22.03
CA PRO A 4 30.53 22.49 21.65
C PRO A 4 30.13 22.62 20.17
N ALA A 5 29.27 21.69 19.79
CA ALA A 5 28.50 21.64 18.54
C ALA A 5 27.45 22.76 18.46
N VAL A 6 27.03 23.10 17.24
CA VAL A 6 25.68 23.62 16.98
C VAL A 6 25.04 22.85 15.83
N ILE A 7 23.92 22.23 16.19
CA ILE A 7 23.04 21.40 15.38
C ILE A 7 22.20 22.29 14.46
N GLY A 8 22.38 22.15 13.15
CA GLY A 8 21.48 22.70 12.15
C GLY A 8 20.30 21.75 11.91
N SER A 9 19.28 21.86 12.76
CA SER A 9 17.97 21.24 12.59
C SER A 9 17.34 21.67 11.25
N MET A 10 17.17 20.73 10.31
CA MET A 10 16.15 20.82 9.26
C MET A 10 15.57 19.43 9.02
N GLY A 11 14.62 19.03 9.88
CA GLY A 11 13.76 17.90 9.58
C GLY A 11 12.99 18.17 8.27
N PRO A 12 12.82 17.18 7.38
CA PRO A 12 11.87 17.34 6.29
C PRO A 12 10.47 17.48 6.90
N ARG A 13 9.86 18.64 6.67
CA ARG A 13 8.46 18.94 7.02
C ARG A 13 7.58 17.82 6.48
N LEU A 14 6.94 17.09 7.40
CA LEU A 14 5.83 16.22 7.07
C LEU A 14 4.70 17.10 6.51
N ARG A 15 4.47 17.07 5.19
CA ARG A 15 3.26 17.66 4.60
C ARG A 15 2.13 16.66 4.76
N LEU A 16 1.39 16.80 5.86
CA LEU A 16 0.10 16.16 6.01
C LEU A 16 -0.90 16.91 5.09
N ALA A 17 -1.25 16.34 3.94
CA ALA A 17 -2.35 16.84 3.12
C ALA A 17 -3.67 16.31 3.71
N LEU A 18 -4.23 17.04 4.68
CA LEU A 18 -5.63 16.86 5.06
C LEU A 18 -6.49 17.38 3.89
N ARG A 19 -7.15 16.46 3.19
CA ARG A 19 -8.17 16.75 2.18
C ARG A 19 -9.25 17.63 2.79
N GLN A 20 -9.35 18.88 2.35
CA GLN A 20 -10.56 19.69 2.50
C GLN A 20 -11.59 19.26 1.44
N PRO A 21 -12.90 19.28 1.74
CA PRO A 21 -13.93 19.07 0.73
C PRO A 21 -13.98 20.27 -0.23
N ASP A 22 -14.25 19.96 -1.49
CA ASP A 22 -14.04 20.77 -2.69
C ASP A 22 -14.71 22.17 -2.67
N ASP A 23 -13.98 23.19 -3.14
CA ASP A 23 -14.58 24.38 -3.77
C ASP A 23 -14.04 24.45 -5.22
N GLY A 24 -14.99 24.35 -6.16
CA GLY A 24 -14.72 24.04 -7.56
C GLY A 24 -13.91 25.09 -8.31
N LEU A 25 -13.00 24.60 -9.15
CA LEU A 25 -12.48 25.29 -10.34
C LEU A 25 -12.09 24.22 -11.36
N VAL A 26 -12.95 24.03 -12.35
CA VAL A 26 -12.74 23.12 -13.48
C VAL A 26 -11.80 23.78 -14.48
N VAL A 27 -10.58 23.25 -14.62
CA VAL A 27 -9.71 23.54 -15.77
C VAL A 27 -9.87 22.38 -16.75
N ALA A 28 -10.62 22.63 -17.82
CA ALA A 28 -10.87 21.66 -18.88
C ALA A 28 -9.60 21.42 -19.72
N GLY A 29 -8.86 20.37 -19.37
CA GLY A 29 -7.96 19.68 -20.30
C GLY A 29 -8.73 18.61 -21.09
N PRO A 30 -8.20 18.14 -22.23
CA PRO A 30 -8.89 17.17 -23.08
C PRO A 30 -9.22 15.91 -22.26
N GLU A 31 -10.49 15.51 -22.28
CA GLU A 31 -11.03 14.32 -21.63
C GLU A 31 -10.26 13.08 -22.09
N ALA A 32 -9.27 12.70 -21.30
CA ALA A 32 -8.66 11.39 -21.41
C ALA A 32 -9.44 10.46 -20.47
N ASP A 33 -10.15 9.52 -21.07
CA ASP A 33 -10.95 8.44 -20.47
C ASP A 33 -10.94 8.36 -18.94
N GLY A 34 -11.97 8.96 -18.32
CA GLY A 34 -12.77 8.50 -17.17
C GLY A 34 -12.13 7.96 -15.88
N LEU A 35 -10.81 7.80 -15.78
CA LEU A 35 -10.14 7.17 -14.66
C LEU A 35 -9.12 8.13 -14.07
N GLY A 36 -9.29 8.41 -12.76
CA GLY A 36 -8.52 9.41 -12.05
C GLY A 36 -7.06 9.04 -11.84
N GLU A 37 -6.25 10.04 -11.52
CA GLU A 37 -4.91 9.87 -10.99
C GLU A 37 -5.00 9.47 -9.50
N VAL A 38 -4.21 8.48 -9.08
CA VAL A 38 -4.17 8.03 -7.68
C VAL A 38 -2.75 8.03 -7.13
N GLU A 39 -2.63 8.21 -5.82
CA GLU A 39 -1.36 8.04 -5.12
C GLU A 39 -1.04 6.56 -4.96
N LEU A 40 0.21 6.23 -5.26
CA LEU A 40 0.72 4.87 -5.26
C LEU A 40 2.06 4.83 -4.54
N VAL A 41 2.22 3.85 -3.64
CA VAL A 41 3.51 3.52 -3.03
C VAL A 41 3.92 2.13 -3.51
N ALA A 42 4.90 2.07 -4.40
CA ALA A 42 5.47 0.83 -4.93
C ALA A 42 6.69 0.44 -4.11
N PHE A 43 6.76 -0.81 -3.68
CA PHE A 43 7.90 -1.37 -2.97
C PHE A 43 8.66 -2.33 -3.88
N ALA A 44 9.98 -2.17 -3.93
CA ALA A 44 10.92 -2.93 -4.74
C ALA A 44 12.02 -3.54 -3.84
N ALA A 45 12.93 -4.33 -4.41
CA ALA A 45 13.93 -5.06 -3.63
C ALA A 45 14.86 -4.18 -2.77
N HIS A 46 15.10 -2.93 -3.18
CA HIS A 46 16.08 -2.02 -2.57
C HIS A 46 15.49 -0.69 -2.11
N GLY A 47 14.17 -0.58 -2.04
CA GLY A 47 13.54 0.70 -1.75
C GLY A 47 12.06 0.75 -2.06
N ARG A 48 11.48 1.94 -1.88
CA ARG A 48 10.12 2.23 -2.26
C ARG A 48 10.02 3.53 -3.06
N LEU A 49 8.99 3.63 -3.87
CA LEU A 49 8.69 4.73 -4.76
C LEU A 49 7.28 5.22 -4.43
N SER A 50 7.17 6.45 -3.95
CA SER A 50 5.89 7.12 -3.70
C SER A 50 5.64 8.14 -4.81
N GLY A 51 4.53 8.04 -5.52
CA GLY A 51 4.21 8.95 -6.61
C GLY A 51 2.76 8.83 -7.03
N ARG A 52 2.45 9.37 -8.20
CA ARG A 52 1.10 9.31 -8.77
C ARG A 52 1.09 8.44 -10.02
N ILE A 53 0.01 7.69 -10.21
CA ILE A 53 -0.21 6.87 -11.40
C ILE A 53 -1.58 7.20 -11.98
N ARG A 54 -1.65 7.22 -13.31
CA ARG A 54 -2.93 7.29 -14.01
C ARG A 54 -3.53 5.90 -14.12
N LEU A 55 -4.77 5.74 -13.70
CA LEU A 55 -5.49 4.49 -13.85
C LEU A 55 -5.96 4.30 -15.30
N ASP A 56 -5.83 3.09 -15.83
CA ASP A 56 -6.42 2.64 -17.11
C ASP A 56 -7.55 1.60 -16.92
N SER A 57 -7.75 1.17 -15.67
CA SER A 57 -8.83 0.29 -15.23
C SER A 57 -9.52 0.83 -13.98
N ALA A 58 -10.76 0.41 -13.75
CA ALA A 58 -11.56 0.80 -12.59
C ALA A 58 -10.93 0.38 -11.25
N ARG A 59 -10.01 -0.61 -11.26
CA ARG A 59 -9.29 -1.09 -10.06
C ARG A 59 -7.80 -1.12 -10.32
N LEU A 60 -7.02 -0.60 -9.37
CA LEU A 60 -5.55 -0.67 -9.43
C LEU A 60 -5.06 -2.11 -9.60
N SER A 61 -5.63 -3.09 -8.89
CA SER A 61 -5.19 -4.48 -9.02
C SER A 61 -5.43 -5.05 -10.42
N ASP A 62 -6.45 -4.58 -11.13
CA ASP A 62 -6.74 -5.05 -12.48
C ASP A 62 -5.72 -4.45 -13.45
N MET A 63 -5.51 -3.12 -13.40
CA MET A 63 -4.43 -2.43 -14.14
C MET A 63 -3.06 -3.08 -13.91
N LEU A 64 -2.71 -3.37 -12.65
CA LEU A 64 -1.43 -3.99 -12.28
C LEU A 64 -1.28 -5.41 -12.84
N ASN A 65 -2.37 -6.11 -13.13
CA ASN A 65 -2.34 -7.45 -13.69
C ASN A 65 -2.38 -7.46 -15.23
N ASP A 66 -2.98 -6.43 -15.84
CA ASP A 66 -3.15 -6.30 -17.29
C ASP A 66 -1.92 -5.69 -17.99
N ASN A 67 -1.09 -4.95 -17.24
CA ASN A 67 0.09 -4.28 -17.79
C ASN A 67 1.40 -4.80 -17.17
N GLU A 68 2.47 -4.74 -17.96
CA GLU A 68 3.83 -5.08 -17.50
C GLU A 68 4.66 -3.87 -17.10
N VAL A 69 4.23 -2.66 -17.47
CA VAL A 69 4.99 -1.42 -17.33
C VAL A 69 4.08 -0.32 -16.81
N PHE A 70 4.56 0.44 -15.83
CA PHE A 70 3.80 1.51 -15.17
C PHE A 70 4.61 2.80 -15.14
N GLN A 71 3.95 3.92 -15.43
CA GLN A 71 4.55 5.25 -15.31
C GLN A 71 4.08 5.91 -14.02
N LEU A 72 5.02 6.26 -13.16
CA LEU A 72 4.75 7.08 -11.99
C LEU A 72 5.30 8.49 -12.22
N GLU A 73 4.53 9.50 -11.83
CA GLU A 73 4.92 10.91 -11.85
C GLU A 73 5.18 11.46 -10.44
N GLY A 74 6.05 12.46 -10.34
CA GLY A 74 6.33 13.17 -9.10
C GLY A 74 6.88 12.26 -8.01
N VAL A 75 7.82 11.39 -8.37
CA VAL A 75 8.24 10.25 -7.55
C VAL A 75 9.23 10.67 -6.48
N LEU A 76 8.92 10.33 -5.22
CA LEU A 76 9.89 10.26 -4.14
C LEU A 76 10.42 8.82 -4.06
N ALA A 77 11.68 8.64 -4.45
CA ALA A 77 12.38 7.37 -4.31
C ALA A 77 13.13 7.33 -2.98
N GLU A 78 12.90 6.28 -2.18
CA GLU A 78 13.56 6.05 -0.89
C GLU A 78 14.33 4.72 -0.95
N ARG A 79 15.60 4.73 -0.54
CA ARG A 79 16.39 3.50 -0.42
C ARG A 79 16.15 2.85 0.94
N LEU A 80 15.97 1.53 0.95
CA LEU A 80 15.73 0.75 2.16
C LEU A 80 16.66 -0.48 2.18
N PRO A 81 17.23 -0.83 3.36
CA PRO A 81 17.12 -0.15 4.64
C PRO A 81 18.08 1.04 4.80
N GLU A 82 19.03 1.28 3.90
CA GLU A 82 20.16 2.20 4.12
C GLU A 82 19.74 3.66 4.26
N GLY A 83 18.56 4.01 3.76
CA GLY A 83 18.05 5.38 3.77
C GLY A 83 18.62 6.24 2.65
N GLY A 84 18.19 7.50 2.66
CA GLY A 84 18.38 8.43 1.56
C GLY A 84 17.17 8.46 0.64
N SER A 85 16.89 9.64 0.10
CA SER A 85 15.77 9.85 -0.80
C SER A 85 16.11 10.79 -1.94
N ARG A 86 15.39 10.66 -3.05
CA ARG A 86 15.55 11.50 -4.23
C ARG A 86 14.20 11.75 -4.89
N LEU A 87 13.95 13.00 -5.27
CA LEU A 87 12.83 13.35 -6.14
C LEU A 87 13.19 13.07 -7.60
N ILE A 88 12.29 12.40 -8.30
CA ILE A 88 12.41 12.03 -9.69
C ILE A 88 11.13 12.48 -10.39
N LYS A 89 11.26 13.16 -11.53
CA LYS A 89 10.11 13.70 -12.25
C LYS A 89 9.12 12.62 -12.69
N ALA A 90 9.65 11.56 -13.29
CA ALA A 90 8.89 10.39 -13.71
C ALA A 90 9.78 9.15 -13.69
N VAL A 91 9.18 7.99 -13.41
CA VAL A 91 9.86 6.69 -13.42
C VAL A 91 8.96 5.67 -14.09
N GLU A 92 9.54 4.91 -15.01
CA GLU A 92 8.96 3.69 -15.53
C GLU A 92 9.34 2.51 -14.61
N ILE A 93 8.37 1.70 -14.20
CA ILE A 93 8.59 0.52 -13.37
C ILE A 93 7.97 -0.69 -14.05
N ARG A 94 8.70 -1.80 -14.12
CA ARG A 94 8.13 -3.08 -14.58
C ARG A 94 7.42 -3.81 -13.46
N ARG A 95 6.35 -4.53 -13.77
CA ARG A 95 5.63 -5.38 -12.82
C ARG A 95 6.55 -6.38 -12.11
N GLY A 96 7.54 -6.93 -12.82
CA GLY A 96 8.54 -7.83 -12.25
C GLY A 96 9.47 -7.20 -11.20
N GLU A 97 9.53 -5.86 -11.13
CA GLU A 97 10.29 -5.09 -10.14
C GLU A 97 9.44 -4.73 -8.92
N LEU A 98 8.10 -4.79 -9.05
CA LEU A 98 7.15 -4.57 -7.96
C LEU A 98 7.08 -5.82 -7.08
N LEU A 99 7.37 -5.65 -5.79
CA LEU A 99 7.17 -6.67 -4.77
C LEU A 99 5.79 -6.54 -4.12
N LEU A 100 5.40 -5.32 -3.77
CA LEU A 100 4.06 -4.98 -3.30
C LEU A 100 3.74 -3.52 -3.57
N VAL A 101 2.46 -3.17 -3.52
CA VAL A 101 1.96 -1.83 -3.80
C VAL A 101 0.90 -1.44 -2.79
N PHE A 102 0.97 -0.20 -2.28
CA PHE A 102 -0.15 0.46 -1.61
C PHE A 102 -0.89 1.35 -2.58
N ALA A 103 -2.22 1.30 -2.51
CA ALA A 103 -3.09 2.22 -3.20
C ALA A 103 -3.72 3.17 -2.18
N ALA A 104 -3.45 4.47 -2.30
CA ALA A 104 -4.30 5.47 -1.66
C ALA A 104 -5.33 5.91 -2.71
N GLY A 105 -6.52 5.31 -2.68
CA GLY A 105 -7.59 5.59 -3.65
C GLY A 105 -8.97 5.11 -3.21
N PRO A 106 -10.05 5.62 -3.82
CA PRO A 106 -11.42 5.24 -3.45
C PRO A 106 -11.64 3.73 -3.56
N ARG A 107 -12.34 3.19 -2.57
CA ARG A 107 -12.67 1.77 -2.45
C ARG A 107 -13.40 1.27 -3.70
N GLY A 108 -13.04 0.08 -4.17
CA GLY A 108 -13.83 -0.63 -5.17
C GLY A 108 -15.29 -0.77 -4.71
N ASP A 109 -16.20 -0.61 -5.66
CA ASP A 109 -17.66 -0.59 -5.45
C ASP A 109 -18.16 -1.79 -4.62
N ARG A 110 -18.90 -1.49 -3.54
CA ARG A 110 -19.52 -2.47 -2.64
C ARG A 110 -20.52 -3.38 -3.36
N ALA A 111 -21.13 -2.93 -4.47
CA ALA A 111 -22.10 -3.70 -5.25
C ALA A 111 -21.49 -4.94 -5.94
N HIS A 112 -20.16 -4.99 -6.07
CA HIS A 112 -19.45 -6.12 -6.70
C HIS A 112 -18.94 -7.16 -5.69
N ARG A 113 -19.38 -7.10 -4.42
CA ARG A 113 -19.03 -8.10 -3.41
C ARG A 113 -19.76 -9.41 -3.71
N ARG A 114 -19.15 -10.23 -4.58
CA ARG A 114 -19.40 -11.67 -4.61
C ARG A 114 -19.22 -12.21 -3.20
N GLN A 115 -20.05 -13.18 -2.80
CA GLN A 115 -19.98 -13.82 -1.50
C GLN A 115 -18.61 -14.51 -1.35
N THR A 116 -17.66 -13.80 -0.74
CA THR A 116 -16.30 -14.27 -0.47
C THR A 116 -16.07 -14.27 1.02
N VAL A 117 -15.24 -15.19 1.49
CA VAL A 117 -14.81 -15.27 2.89
C VAL A 117 -13.38 -14.80 2.98
N ALA A 118 -13.14 -13.86 3.89
CA ALA A 118 -11.81 -13.39 4.25
C ALA A 118 -11.03 -14.51 4.96
N ARG A 119 -9.79 -14.73 4.52
CA ARG A 119 -8.90 -15.75 5.08
C ARG A 119 -7.51 -15.16 5.24
N ALA A 120 -7.01 -15.20 6.47
CA ALA A 120 -5.74 -14.59 6.79
C ALA A 120 -4.55 -15.39 6.25
N LEU A 121 -3.63 -14.66 5.63
CA LEU A 121 -2.37 -15.16 5.10
C LEU A 121 -1.21 -14.30 5.57
N SER A 122 -0.05 -14.92 5.74
CA SER A 122 1.24 -14.24 5.78
C SER A 122 2.03 -14.60 4.53
N VAL A 123 2.62 -13.58 3.89
CA VAL A 123 3.35 -13.67 2.64
C VAL A 123 4.70 -12.99 2.82
N LYS A 124 5.78 -13.74 2.59
CA LYS A 124 7.14 -13.18 2.52
C LYS A 124 7.49 -12.90 1.07
N VAL A 125 7.87 -11.67 0.78
CA VAL A 125 8.22 -11.19 -0.55
C VAL A 125 9.44 -10.29 -0.46
N GLY A 126 10.62 -10.84 -0.73
CA GLY A 126 11.88 -10.13 -0.58
C GLY A 126 12.08 -9.59 0.84
N PRO A 127 12.40 -8.31 1.05
CA PRO A 127 12.61 -7.77 2.39
C PRO A 127 11.30 -7.59 3.19
N TYR A 128 10.14 -7.77 2.58
CA TYR A 128 8.83 -7.47 3.18
C TYR A 128 8.12 -8.72 3.70
N LEU A 129 7.53 -8.61 4.89
CA LEU A 129 6.54 -9.57 5.39
C LEU A 129 5.17 -8.90 5.39
N VAL A 130 4.22 -9.46 4.66
CA VAL A 130 2.84 -8.96 4.56
C VAL A 130 1.91 -9.94 5.24
N THR A 131 1.11 -9.49 6.18
CA THR A 131 0.01 -10.29 6.73
C THR A 131 -1.30 -9.58 6.44
N GLY A 132 -2.30 -10.29 5.94
CA GLY A 132 -3.62 -9.72 5.62
C GLY A 132 -4.58 -10.79 5.11
N ASP A 133 -5.78 -10.37 4.73
CA ASP A 133 -6.85 -11.27 4.32
C ASP A 133 -6.94 -11.42 2.80
N VAL A 134 -6.93 -12.67 2.33
CA VAL A 134 -7.32 -12.99 0.96
C VAL A 134 -8.80 -13.34 0.90
N HIS A 135 -9.51 -12.76 -0.05
CA HIS A 135 -10.90 -13.09 -0.30
C HIS A 135 -11.02 -14.29 -1.23
N THR A 136 -11.65 -15.35 -0.73
CA THR A 136 -11.82 -16.66 -1.39
C THR A 136 -13.29 -17.06 -1.46
N THR A 137 -13.67 -17.93 -2.39
CA THR A 137 -14.97 -18.59 -2.36
C THR A 137 -15.06 -19.49 -1.10
N PRO A 138 -16.21 -19.58 -0.42
CA PRO A 138 -16.39 -20.51 0.69
C PRO A 138 -15.93 -21.93 0.35
N GLY A 139 -15.19 -22.58 1.25
CA GLY A 139 -14.69 -23.95 1.09
C GLY A 139 -13.40 -24.11 0.29
N LEU A 140 -12.91 -23.06 -0.38
CA LEU A 140 -11.65 -23.10 -1.12
C LEU A 140 -10.45 -22.92 -0.18
N ASP A 141 -9.37 -23.67 -0.41
CA ASP A 141 -8.11 -23.48 0.31
C ASP A 141 -7.49 -22.11 -0.05
N PRO A 142 -7.28 -21.20 0.92
CA PRO A 142 -6.72 -19.88 0.65
C PRO A 142 -5.29 -19.92 0.10
N LEU A 143 -4.49 -20.93 0.44
CA LEU A 143 -3.13 -21.07 -0.07
C LEU A 143 -3.12 -21.45 -1.55
N LEU A 144 -3.96 -22.42 -1.94
CA LEU A 144 -4.10 -22.81 -3.34
C LEU A 144 -4.71 -21.66 -4.14
N HIS A 145 -5.74 -21.00 -3.60
CA HIS A 145 -6.34 -19.83 -4.23
C HIS A 145 -5.29 -18.74 -4.49
N PHE A 146 -4.51 -18.34 -3.48
CA PHE A 146 -3.44 -17.36 -3.65
C PHE A 146 -2.45 -17.80 -4.72
N ARG A 147 -2.01 -19.06 -4.70
CA ARG A 147 -1.05 -19.61 -5.65
C ARG A 147 -1.55 -19.70 -7.09
N HIS A 148 -2.86 -19.72 -7.34
CA HIS A 148 -3.43 -19.80 -8.69
C HIS A 148 -4.01 -18.47 -9.22
N ARG A 149 -4.02 -17.40 -8.41
CA ARG A 149 -4.46 -16.06 -8.83
C ARG A 149 -3.57 -15.49 -9.94
N ARG A 150 -4.01 -14.39 -10.56
CA ARG A 150 -3.13 -13.54 -11.38
C ARG A 150 -1.99 -12.99 -10.50
N PRO A 151 -0.87 -12.52 -11.09
CA PRO A 151 0.34 -12.23 -10.33
C PRO A 151 0.18 -11.17 -9.23
N MET A 152 -0.64 -10.15 -9.43
CA MET A 152 -0.86 -9.09 -8.45
C MET A 152 -2.11 -9.41 -7.63
N VAL A 153 -1.90 -9.84 -6.38
CA VAL A 153 -2.94 -10.36 -5.49
C VAL A 153 -3.25 -9.36 -4.38
N PRO A 154 -4.49 -8.86 -4.26
CA PRO A 154 -4.87 -7.97 -3.17
C PRO A 154 -5.06 -8.76 -1.86
N LEU A 155 -4.49 -8.23 -0.78
CA LEU A 155 -4.74 -8.60 0.61
C LEU A 155 -5.38 -7.41 1.33
N THR A 156 -6.50 -7.62 2.01
CA THR A 156 -7.20 -6.59 2.78
C THR A 156 -6.78 -6.61 4.25
N ASP A 157 -7.05 -5.53 4.97
CA ASP A 157 -6.75 -5.41 6.41
C ASP A 157 -5.30 -5.81 6.72
N ALA A 158 -4.40 -5.28 5.89
CA ALA A 158 -3.06 -5.79 5.75
C ALA A 158 -2.04 -4.98 6.54
N VAL A 159 -1.00 -5.67 6.95
CA VAL A 159 0.14 -5.13 7.69
C VAL A 159 1.42 -5.53 6.98
N VAL A 160 2.25 -4.53 6.67
CA VAL A 160 3.56 -4.75 6.04
C VAL A 160 4.67 -4.44 7.04
N GLN A 161 5.58 -5.39 7.20
CA GLN A 161 6.76 -5.28 8.06
C GLN A 161 8.03 -5.32 7.22
N TYR A 162 8.98 -4.44 7.52
CA TYR A 162 10.29 -4.37 6.86
C TYR A 162 11.32 -3.62 7.71
N GLN A 163 12.57 -3.59 7.26
CA GLN A 163 13.63 -2.78 7.88
C GLN A 163 13.70 -1.40 7.21
N GLY A 164 13.49 -0.36 7.99
CA GLY A 164 13.72 1.02 7.58
C GLY A 164 15.07 1.56 8.07
N PRO A 165 15.43 2.80 7.69
CA PRO A 165 16.70 3.42 8.08
C PRO A 165 16.84 3.66 9.58
N LYS A 166 15.71 3.65 10.31
CA LYS A 166 15.63 3.87 11.75
C LYS A 166 15.30 2.59 12.53
N GLY A 167 15.37 1.43 11.88
CA GLY A 167 15.02 0.13 12.45
C GLY A 167 13.73 -0.45 11.87
N PRO A 168 13.13 -1.46 12.53
CA PRO A 168 11.93 -2.13 12.05
C PRO A 168 10.75 -1.18 11.87
N VAL A 169 10.04 -1.34 10.76
CA VAL A 169 8.85 -0.56 10.40
C VAL A 169 7.66 -1.51 10.24
N GLN A 170 6.49 -1.05 10.68
CA GLN A 170 5.21 -1.72 10.48
C GLN A 170 4.20 -0.70 9.96
N GLU A 171 3.61 -0.95 8.79
CA GLU A 171 2.62 -0.09 8.16
C GLU A 171 1.29 -0.85 7.97
N PHE A 172 0.18 -0.22 8.37
CA PHE A 172 -1.17 -0.75 8.19
C PHE A 172 -1.79 -0.16 6.92
N ALA A 173 -2.48 -0.98 6.14
CA ALA A 173 -3.18 -0.57 4.94
C ALA A 173 -4.49 -1.35 4.74
N ASP A 174 -5.56 -0.65 4.37
CA ASP A 174 -6.85 -1.25 4.00
C ASP A 174 -6.68 -2.31 2.91
N THR A 175 -5.77 -2.09 1.97
CA THR A 175 -5.43 -3.07 0.92
C THR A 175 -3.97 -2.93 0.50
N VAL A 176 -3.29 -4.07 0.42
CA VAL A 176 -1.94 -4.20 -0.17
C VAL A 176 -2.03 -5.15 -1.34
N VAL A 177 -1.49 -4.77 -2.49
CA VAL A 177 -1.40 -5.67 -3.65
C VAL A 177 0.00 -6.28 -3.66
N VAL A 178 0.09 -7.59 -3.46
CA VAL A 178 1.35 -8.34 -3.40
C VAL A 178 1.63 -9.01 -4.74
N ASN A 179 2.88 -8.98 -5.20
CA ASN A 179 3.30 -9.75 -6.36
C ASN A 179 3.58 -11.21 -5.96
N ARG A 180 2.63 -12.08 -6.29
CA ARG A 180 2.69 -13.54 -6.09
C ARG A 180 3.90 -14.18 -6.75
N GLU A 181 4.31 -13.70 -7.92
CA GLU A 181 5.43 -14.29 -8.67
C GLU A 181 6.79 -13.99 -8.03
N ARG A 182 6.85 -13.00 -7.13
CA ARG A 182 8.04 -12.63 -6.37
C ARG A 182 8.02 -13.12 -4.93
N THR A 183 6.99 -13.90 -4.57
CA THR A 183 6.78 -14.41 -3.21
C THR A 183 7.77 -15.52 -2.90
N ASP A 184 8.48 -15.40 -1.77
CA ASP A 184 9.40 -16.42 -1.26
C ASP A 184 8.62 -17.56 -0.59
N TRP A 185 7.61 -17.21 0.20
CA TRP A 185 6.67 -18.17 0.78
C TRP A 185 5.33 -17.53 1.15
N VAL A 186 4.30 -18.37 1.24
CA VAL A 186 2.96 -18.01 1.73
C VAL A 186 2.47 -19.06 2.74
N ARG A 187 1.87 -18.61 3.84
CA ARG A 187 1.34 -19.45 4.93
C ARG A 187 -0.01 -18.91 5.41
N ARG A 188 -0.81 -19.78 6.02
CA ARG A 188 -2.00 -19.34 6.75
C ARG A 188 -1.57 -18.57 7.99
N SER A 189 -2.31 -17.54 8.32
CA SER A 189 -2.16 -16.76 9.54
C SER A 189 -3.47 -16.77 10.32
N GLU A 190 -3.40 -16.33 11.56
CA GLU A 190 -4.58 -15.82 12.25
C GLU A 190 -4.90 -14.43 11.67
N SER A 191 -6.19 -14.11 11.58
CA SER A 191 -6.65 -12.78 11.17
C SER A 191 -6.15 -11.76 12.18
N ILE A 192 -5.52 -10.69 11.69
CA ILE A 192 -5.17 -9.55 12.51
C ILE A 192 -6.50 -8.89 12.87
N GLY A 193 -7.07 -9.25 14.01
CA GLY A 193 -8.24 -8.56 14.54
C GLY A 193 -7.93 -7.07 14.57
N VAL A 194 -8.81 -6.26 13.96
CA VAL A 194 -8.77 -4.80 14.16
C VAL A 194 -8.76 -4.60 15.69
N PRO A 195 -7.80 -3.85 16.26
CA PRO A 195 -7.92 -3.46 17.66
C PRO A 195 -9.22 -2.65 17.75
N THR A 196 -10.27 -3.28 18.26
CA THR A 196 -11.49 -2.59 18.63
C THR A 196 -11.09 -1.65 19.74
N SER A 197 -10.89 -0.38 19.40
CA SER A 197 -11.01 0.71 20.36
C SER A 197 -12.42 0.63 20.92
N GLY A 198 -12.59 -0.16 21.99
CA GLY A 198 -13.85 -0.23 22.71
C GLY A 198 -14.21 1.16 23.20
N PRO A 199 -15.48 1.58 23.14
CA PRO A 199 -15.88 2.84 23.74
C PRO A 199 -15.54 2.74 25.23
N GLY A 200 -14.64 3.62 25.69
CA GLY A 200 -14.33 3.76 27.09
C GLY A 200 -15.63 3.93 27.87
N GLN A 201 -15.92 2.98 28.76
CA GLN A 201 -16.93 3.19 29.78
C GLN A 201 -16.41 4.32 30.68
N LEU A 202 -16.80 5.56 30.37
CA LEU A 202 -16.88 6.59 31.39
C LEU A 202 -18.01 6.19 32.33
N GLY A 203 -17.62 5.67 33.50
CA GLY A 203 -18.51 5.50 34.62
C GLY A 203 -19.23 6.82 34.91
N ARG A 204 -20.55 6.76 34.96
CA ARG A 204 -21.36 7.85 35.49
C ARG A 204 -21.09 7.96 36.99
N PRO A 205 -20.79 9.15 37.53
CA PRO A 205 -20.83 9.35 38.96
C PRO A 205 -22.29 9.23 39.42
N THR A 206 -22.55 8.34 40.37
CA THR A 206 -23.79 8.31 41.14
C THR A 206 -23.81 9.53 42.06
N ASN A 207 -24.94 10.22 42.06
CA ASN A 207 -25.30 11.31 42.97
C ASN A 207 -25.35 10.83 44.42
#